data_AF-A0A1G9S900-F1
#
_entry.id   AF-A0A1G9S900-F1
#
_cell.length_a   1.000
_cell.length_b   1.000
_cell.length_c   1.000
_cell.angle_alpha   90.00
_cell.angle_beta   90.00
_cell.angle_gamma   90.00
#
_symmetry.space_group_name_H-M   'P 1'
#
loop_
_entity.id
_entity.type
_entity.pdbx_description
1 polymer ?
#
loop_
_entity_poly.entity_id
_entity_poly.type
_entity_poly.pdbx_seq_one_letter_code
_entity_poly.pdbx_strand_id
1 'polypeptide(L)'
;MQFLKMNRSTNTLAVNNQRTAFFGIKNKVKRIIFFLSAGSLFLFASSCKNSNSRFADNPQQLLDSTYYIEYVKSDPKLNDQIDLVKTFYRDRKFELAWYKNNEMVPQAEKMLDVIRKASDEGLNPADYLIIDFEKLYAELKASKKDFERFSIVQKEIDVALTATYFIWASDYYRGVVVPNENKEIEWDVKRNRIKLDLALLNVLGEKESQYPYANFSPLHPEYTRLKTALAAYRKIETAGSWPIVQAAPKLKKGMQSPVIPALAKRMGVNIDSSTVYSEELFNAVRQFQTDQGLKPDGALGAETIRIMNVPIKDRIKQIILNMERWRWLPRSFESNYLLVNIPEFKVYVFEEGKSKISMNVIVGKALNSTPVFSDKMEYVVLSPYWNVPFSIIKEDLAPKLASNPSYLDRLDMEIITSKGENVSPSSIDWNTISEDNWNYTLRRRPGPKNDLGDVKFIFPNSNDIYLHDTPHDELFSQAKRGFSHGCVRVEKPIDLAVYLLRDQENWDREKILSAISERKEKQIKLKVTLPVYLVYFTAFTDESGKVHFRDDIYGHDKTLAEHYFN
;
A
#
# COMPACT_ATOMS: atom_id res chain seq x y z
N MET A 1 -8.25 -30.79 1.06
CA MET A 1 -9.34 -31.78 1.24
C MET A 1 -10.54 -31.32 0.42
N GLN A 2 -10.96 -32.11 -0.57
CA GLN A 2 -12.06 -31.81 -1.52
C GLN A 2 -13.44 -32.09 -0.92
N PHE A 3 -14.41 -31.24 -1.28
CA PHE A 3 -15.83 -31.47 -1.62
C PHE A 3 -16.77 -30.44 -0.98
N LEU A 4 -17.36 -29.56 -1.82
CA LEU A 4 -18.81 -29.49 -2.08
C LEU A 4 -19.13 -28.35 -3.06
N LYS A 5 -19.48 -28.74 -4.29
CA LYS A 5 -20.20 -27.95 -5.30
C LYS A 5 -21.65 -28.41 -5.29
N MET A 6 -22.60 -27.47 -5.29
CA MET A 6 -23.97 -27.50 -5.84
C MET A 6 -24.75 -26.38 -5.15
N ASN A 7 -25.71 -25.66 -5.74
CA ASN A 7 -26.16 -25.46 -7.11
C ASN A 7 -27.00 -24.16 -7.06
N ARG A 8 -27.01 -23.34 -8.12
CA ARG A 8 -27.87 -22.15 -8.20
C ARG A 8 -29.30 -22.55 -8.56
N SER A 9 -30.29 -21.93 -7.93
CA SER A 9 -31.59 -21.69 -8.56
C SER A 9 -32.12 -20.30 -8.20
N THR A 10 -32.66 -19.66 -9.22
CA THR A 10 -33.29 -18.34 -9.29
C THR A 10 -34.65 -18.33 -8.62
N ASN A 11 -35.01 -17.22 -7.97
CA ASN A 11 -36.36 -16.66 -8.10
C ASN A 11 -36.42 -15.19 -7.69
N THR A 12 -36.90 -14.40 -8.64
CA THR A 12 -37.43 -13.04 -8.58
C THR A 12 -38.66 -12.99 -7.66
N LEU A 13 -38.82 -11.93 -6.87
CA LEU A 13 -40.01 -11.06 -6.89
C LEU A 13 -39.97 -9.96 -5.82
N ALA A 14 -40.58 -8.86 -6.21
CA ALA A 14 -40.67 -7.57 -5.54
C ALA A 14 -41.36 -7.62 -4.17
N VAL A 15 -40.93 -6.72 -3.28
CA VAL A 15 -41.73 -6.29 -2.13
C VAL A 15 -41.88 -4.78 -2.17
N ASN A 16 -43.13 -4.37 -2.36
CA ASN A 16 -43.69 -3.06 -2.11
C ASN A 16 -43.33 -2.57 -0.70
N ASN A 17 -42.95 -1.30 -0.55
CA ASN A 17 -43.09 -0.61 0.72
C ASN A 17 -44.09 0.54 0.58
N GLN A 18 -45.18 0.41 1.34
CA GLN A 18 -46.21 1.41 1.53
C GLN A 18 -45.75 2.51 2.50
N ARG A 19 -45.92 3.75 2.04
CA ARG A 19 -46.41 4.95 2.73
C ARG A 19 -46.36 5.00 4.27
N THR A 20 -45.70 6.04 4.77
CA THR A 20 -46.27 6.97 5.77
C THR A 20 -46.04 8.42 5.35
N ALA A 21 -47.10 9.21 5.43
CA ALA A 21 -47.23 10.60 5.03
C ALA A 21 -47.00 11.55 6.23
N PHE A 22 -46.60 12.81 6.01
CA PHE A 22 -47.51 13.97 6.15
C PHE A 22 -46.83 15.36 5.96
N PHE A 23 -47.60 16.26 5.32
CA PHE A 23 -47.58 17.74 5.26
C PHE A 23 -46.29 18.45 4.80
N GLY A 24 -46.25 19.39 3.84
CA GLY A 24 -47.19 20.30 3.17
C GLY A 24 -46.34 21.54 2.82
N ILE A 25 -46.33 22.16 1.63
CA ILE A 25 -47.31 23.13 1.11
C ILE A 25 -46.79 23.62 -0.27
N LYS A 26 -47.65 23.48 -1.30
CA LYS A 26 -48.01 24.37 -2.44
C LYS A 26 -46.96 25.32 -3.08
N ASN A 27 -46.70 25.16 -4.39
CA ASN A 27 -47.38 25.82 -5.55
C ASN A 27 -46.49 25.75 -6.83
N LYS A 28 -46.95 25.10 -7.92
CA LYS A 28 -47.46 25.67 -9.21
C LYS A 28 -46.41 26.51 -9.97
N VAL A 29 -46.03 26.23 -11.23
CA VAL A 29 -46.86 26.14 -12.46
C VAL A 29 -46.09 25.40 -13.60
N LYS A 30 -46.81 24.60 -14.41
CA LYS A 30 -46.43 24.14 -15.77
C LYS A 30 -47.22 24.91 -16.82
N ARG A 31 -46.65 25.21 -18.01
CA ARG A 31 -47.29 25.11 -19.36
C ARG A 31 -46.36 25.54 -20.52
N ILE A 32 -45.77 24.56 -21.21
CA ILE A 32 -46.00 24.09 -22.60
C ILE A 32 -46.62 25.05 -23.68
N ILE A 33 -45.86 25.20 -24.79
CA ILE A 33 -46.17 25.21 -26.26
C ILE A 33 -46.37 26.52 -27.09
N PHE A 34 -45.51 26.61 -28.14
CA PHE A 34 -45.53 27.15 -29.52
C PHE A 34 -46.31 28.42 -29.94
N PHE A 35 -45.62 29.27 -30.72
CA PHE A 35 -46.13 29.87 -31.96
C PHE A 35 -45.01 30.10 -33.00
N LEU A 36 -45.38 30.04 -34.28
CA LEU A 36 -44.56 30.08 -35.49
C LEU A 36 -44.51 31.49 -36.14
N SER A 37 -43.45 31.71 -36.92
CA SER A 37 -43.29 32.60 -38.11
C SER A 37 -43.31 34.13 -37.97
N ALA A 38 -42.22 34.80 -38.37
CA ALA A 38 -42.10 35.56 -39.64
C ALA A 38 -40.72 36.26 -39.73
N GLY A 39 -40.18 36.37 -40.94
CA GLY A 39 -38.78 36.69 -41.22
C GLY A 39 -38.35 38.17 -41.17
N SER A 40 -37.05 38.37 -41.37
CA SER A 40 -36.48 39.56 -42.00
C SER A 40 -35.09 39.24 -42.57
N LEU A 41 -34.95 39.54 -43.85
CA LEU A 41 -33.72 39.70 -44.63
C LEU A 41 -32.84 40.76 -43.96
N PHE A 42 -31.51 40.57 -43.89
CA PHE A 42 -30.56 41.64 -44.24
C PHE A 42 -29.09 41.14 -44.34
N LEU A 43 -28.52 41.46 -45.51
CA LEU A 43 -27.13 41.83 -45.81
C LEU A 43 -25.97 40.84 -45.58
N PHE A 44 -25.43 40.42 -46.73
CA PHE A 44 -24.01 40.11 -46.92
C PHE A 44 -23.13 41.24 -46.39
N ALA A 45 -22.28 40.91 -45.42
CA ALA A 45 -21.04 41.62 -45.18
C ALA A 45 -19.91 40.59 -45.19
N SER A 46 -19.15 40.57 -46.29
CA SER A 46 -17.85 39.92 -46.37
C SER A 46 -16.93 40.52 -45.31
N SER A 47 -16.81 39.84 -44.18
CA SER A 47 -15.78 40.12 -43.19
C SER A 47 -14.60 39.22 -43.46
N CYS A 48 -13.44 39.83 -43.65
CA CYS A 48 -12.18 39.21 -44.02
C CYS A 48 -11.85 38.05 -43.06
N LYS A 49 -11.94 36.81 -43.55
CA LYS A 49 -11.30 35.65 -42.94
C LYS A 49 -9.80 35.91 -42.91
N ASN A 50 -9.27 36.09 -41.71
CA ASN A 50 -7.85 36.07 -41.45
C ASN A 50 -7.33 34.66 -41.84
N SER A 51 -6.63 34.57 -42.96
CA SER A 51 -6.32 33.35 -43.73
C SER A 51 -5.15 32.54 -43.15
N ASN A 52 -5.17 32.25 -41.85
CA ASN A 52 -4.11 31.51 -41.18
C ASN A 52 -4.39 30.01 -40.95
N SER A 53 -5.52 29.45 -41.38
CA SER A 53 -5.82 28.01 -41.24
C SER A 53 -5.96 27.29 -42.59
N ARG A 54 -4.87 27.20 -43.37
CA ARG A 54 -4.87 26.51 -44.69
C ARG A 54 -5.27 25.03 -44.66
N PHE A 55 -5.38 24.39 -43.49
CA PHE A 55 -5.73 22.97 -43.36
C PHE A 55 -6.97 22.69 -42.49
N ALA A 56 -7.65 23.71 -41.95
CA ALA A 56 -8.88 23.48 -41.19
C ALA A 56 -10.00 22.89 -42.06
N ASP A 57 -9.94 23.12 -43.37
CA ASP A 57 -10.90 22.61 -44.35
C ASP A 57 -10.54 21.20 -44.88
N ASN A 58 -9.35 20.66 -44.56
CA ASN A 58 -8.96 19.29 -44.94
C ASN A 58 -9.47 18.27 -43.93
N PRO A 59 -10.03 17.12 -44.36
CA PRO A 59 -10.42 16.07 -43.43
C PRO A 59 -9.20 15.55 -42.68
N GLN A 60 -9.32 15.44 -41.36
CA GLN A 60 -8.28 14.88 -40.50
C GLN A 60 -8.06 13.42 -40.86
N GLN A 61 -6.80 13.04 -41.13
CA GLN A 61 -6.49 11.67 -41.50
C GLN A 61 -6.64 10.72 -40.31
N LEU A 62 -7.25 9.57 -40.55
CA LEU A 62 -7.32 8.47 -39.58
C LEU A 62 -5.98 7.74 -39.48
N LEU A 63 -5.78 7.04 -38.36
CA LEU A 63 -4.67 6.12 -38.18
C LEU A 63 -4.89 4.82 -38.93
N ASP A 64 -3.81 4.31 -39.52
CA ASP A 64 -3.74 2.94 -39.99
C ASP A 64 -3.52 1.99 -38.80
N SER A 65 -4.22 0.86 -38.77
CA SER A 65 -4.13 -0.07 -37.63
C SER A 65 -2.78 -0.73 -37.50
N THR A 66 -2.06 -0.93 -38.61
CA THR A 66 -0.69 -1.43 -38.65
C THR A 66 0.27 -0.38 -38.11
N TYR A 67 0.08 0.89 -38.50
CA TYR A 67 0.99 1.98 -38.12
C TYR A 67 1.16 2.12 -36.61
N TYR A 68 0.08 2.30 -35.84
CA TYR A 68 0.23 2.51 -34.39
C TYR A 68 0.71 1.26 -33.67
N ILE A 69 0.40 0.06 -34.17
CA ILE A 69 0.88 -1.21 -33.58
C ILE A 69 2.39 -1.33 -33.79
N GLU A 70 2.88 -1.09 -35.01
CA GLU A 70 4.31 -1.18 -35.32
C GLU A 70 5.11 -0.06 -34.63
N TYR A 71 4.54 1.14 -34.49
CA TYR A 71 5.14 2.20 -33.68
C TYR A 71 5.36 1.72 -32.24
N VAL A 72 4.31 1.20 -31.58
CA VAL A 72 4.41 0.74 -30.18
C VAL A 72 5.37 -0.45 -30.03
N LYS A 73 5.36 -1.40 -30.97
CA LYS A 73 6.30 -2.55 -30.96
C LYS A 73 7.76 -2.16 -31.19
N SER A 74 8.02 -1.01 -31.82
CA SER A 74 9.39 -0.57 -32.10
C SER A 74 10.17 -0.23 -30.84
N ASP A 75 9.48 0.06 -29.73
CA ASP A 75 10.06 0.23 -28.41
C ASP A 75 9.60 -0.91 -27.48
N PRO A 76 10.51 -1.84 -27.11
CA PRO A 76 10.20 -2.93 -26.20
C PRO A 76 9.59 -2.50 -24.86
N LYS A 77 9.85 -1.27 -24.38
CA LYS A 77 9.26 -0.74 -23.13
C LYS A 77 7.74 -0.58 -23.21
N LEU A 78 7.19 -0.47 -24.42
CA LEU A 78 5.77 -0.25 -24.63
C LEU A 78 4.99 -1.55 -24.92
N ASN A 79 5.65 -2.71 -24.92
CA ASN A 79 5.02 -3.99 -25.26
C ASN A 79 3.77 -4.29 -24.41
N ASP A 80 3.83 -4.00 -23.11
CA ASP A 80 2.72 -4.21 -22.18
C ASP A 80 1.53 -3.27 -22.44
N GLN A 81 1.74 -2.20 -23.21
CA GLN A 81 0.73 -1.19 -23.53
C GLN A 81 0.03 -1.45 -24.87
N ILE A 82 0.49 -2.42 -25.67
CA ILE A 82 -0.05 -2.70 -27.01
C ILE A 82 -1.57 -2.90 -26.99
N ASP A 83 -2.09 -3.70 -26.07
CA ASP A 83 -3.52 -4.01 -26.01
C ASP A 83 -4.38 -2.82 -25.56
N LEU A 84 -3.82 -1.94 -24.71
CA LEU A 84 -4.46 -0.69 -24.32
C LEU A 84 -4.53 0.29 -25.50
N VAL A 85 -3.43 0.47 -26.23
CA VAL A 85 -3.38 1.34 -27.41
C VAL A 85 -4.34 0.84 -28.50
N LYS A 86 -4.34 -0.48 -28.77
CA LYS A 86 -5.29 -1.11 -29.71
C LYS A 86 -6.74 -0.85 -29.33
N THR A 87 -7.09 -1.13 -28.08
CA THR A 87 -8.45 -0.94 -27.58
C THR A 87 -8.86 0.52 -27.70
N PHE A 88 -7.99 1.44 -27.28
CA PHE A 88 -8.25 2.88 -27.31
C PHE A 88 -8.51 3.39 -28.74
N TYR A 89 -7.63 3.12 -29.70
CA TYR A 89 -7.84 3.61 -31.07
C TYR A 89 -8.97 2.92 -31.80
N ARG A 90 -9.20 1.62 -31.55
CA ARG A 90 -10.37 0.91 -32.11
C ARG A 90 -11.67 1.55 -31.64
N ASP A 91 -11.79 1.83 -30.35
CA ASP A 91 -12.99 2.42 -29.75
C ASP A 91 -13.21 3.88 -30.22
N ARG A 92 -12.13 4.57 -30.62
CA ARG A 92 -12.14 5.89 -31.30
C ARG A 92 -12.33 5.83 -32.82
N LYS A 93 -12.58 4.65 -33.40
CA LYS A 93 -12.65 4.48 -34.86
C LYS A 93 -11.42 5.04 -35.60
N PHE A 94 -10.26 4.93 -34.97
CA PHE A 94 -8.95 5.36 -35.48
C PHE A 94 -8.80 6.88 -35.69
N GLU A 95 -9.66 7.70 -35.10
CA GLU A 95 -9.46 9.15 -35.04
C GLU A 95 -8.31 9.52 -34.10
N LEU A 96 -7.52 10.53 -34.47
CA LEU A 96 -6.43 11.03 -33.63
C LEU A 96 -6.97 11.50 -32.27
N ALA A 97 -6.24 11.21 -31.22
CA ALA A 97 -6.60 11.52 -29.84
C ALA A 97 -6.34 12.98 -29.46
N TRP A 98 -5.24 13.53 -29.94
CA TRP A 98 -4.67 14.79 -29.48
C TRP A 98 -4.92 15.96 -30.44
N TYR A 99 -5.80 15.77 -31.43
CA TYR A 99 -6.11 16.75 -32.46
C TYR A 99 -7.61 16.83 -32.71
N LYS A 100 -8.13 18.05 -32.87
CA LYS A 100 -9.48 18.34 -33.35
C LYS A 100 -9.39 19.34 -34.50
N ASN A 101 -10.00 19.03 -35.64
CA ASN A 101 -9.94 19.87 -36.85
C ASN A 101 -8.50 20.21 -37.26
N ASN A 102 -7.59 19.23 -37.18
CA ASN A 102 -6.14 19.38 -37.42
C ASN A 102 -5.41 20.35 -36.45
N GLU A 103 -6.05 20.80 -35.38
CA GLU A 103 -5.42 21.61 -34.32
C GLU A 103 -5.20 20.76 -33.07
N MET A 104 -4.02 20.91 -32.45
CA MET A 104 -3.68 20.17 -31.24
C MET A 104 -4.54 20.63 -30.06
N VAL A 105 -5.06 19.67 -29.30
CA VAL A 105 -5.85 19.99 -28.10
C VAL A 105 -4.94 20.45 -26.94
N PRO A 106 -5.37 21.39 -26.09
CA PRO A 106 -4.55 21.89 -24.97
C PRO A 106 -4.09 20.81 -23.97
N GLN A 107 -4.78 19.67 -23.94
CA GLN A 107 -4.47 18.53 -23.10
C GLN A 107 -3.12 17.90 -23.43
N ALA A 108 -2.63 18.00 -24.67
CA ALA A 108 -1.34 17.46 -25.08
C ALA A 108 -0.18 18.10 -24.28
N GLU A 109 -0.14 19.44 -24.24
CA GLU A 109 0.88 20.17 -23.46
C GLU A 109 0.74 19.93 -21.96
N LYS A 110 -0.50 19.90 -21.45
CA LYS A 110 -0.74 19.58 -20.03
C LYS A 110 -0.23 18.20 -19.67
N MET A 111 -0.39 17.22 -20.56
CA MET A 111 0.10 15.86 -20.35
C MET A 111 1.63 15.84 -20.28
N LEU A 112 2.32 16.50 -21.22
CA LEU A 112 3.78 16.59 -21.19
C LEU A 112 4.29 17.32 -19.93
N ASP A 113 3.59 18.35 -19.46
CA ASP A 113 3.93 19.00 -18.19
C ASP A 113 3.78 18.08 -16.97
N VAL A 114 2.80 17.19 -16.97
CA VAL A 114 2.66 16.15 -15.94
C VAL A 114 3.84 15.17 -16.02
N ILE A 115 4.22 14.74 -17.23
CA ILE A 115 5.38 13.84 -17.44
C ILE A 115 6.69 14.48 -16.98
N ARG A 116 6.94 15.73 -17.35
CA ARG A 116 8.14 16.48 -16.92
C ARG A 116 8.22 16.58 -15.39
N LYS A 117 7.08 16.57 -14.70
CA LYS A 117 6.97 16.58 -13.23
C LYS A 117 6.79 15.20 -12.61
N ALA A 118 6.91 14.11 -13.36
CA ALA A 118 6.77 12.75 -12.83
C ALA A 118 7.78 12.44 -11.70
N SER A 119 8.90 13.16 -11.67
CA SER A 119 9.85 13.10 -10.55
C SER A 119 9.22 13.48 -9.21
N ASP A 120 8.23 14.36 -9.16
CA ASP A 120 7.49 14.69 -7.93
C ASP A 120 6.70 13.49 -7.39
N GLU A 121 6.37 12.54 -8.26
CA GLU A 121 5.76 11.26 -7.90
C GLU A 121 6.80 10.18 -7.58
N GLY A 122 8.09 10.51 -7.56
CA GLY A 122 9.15 9.53 -7.39
C GLY A 122 9.37 8.62 -8.62
N LEU A 123 8.76 8.95 -9.76
CA LEU A 123 9.00 8.30 -11.05
C LEU A 123 10.11 9.03 -11.82
N ASN A 124 10.64 8.43 -12.88
CA ASN A 124 11.67 9.06 -13.70
C ASN A 124 11.07 9.59 -15.02
N PRO A 125 11.03 10.92 -15.25
CA PRO A 125 10.47 11.49 -16.47
C PRO A 125 11.08 10.93 -17.77
N ALA A 126 12.36 10.55 -17.74
CA ALA A 126 13.06 10.02 -18.91
C ALA A 126 12.50 8.67 -19.38
N ASP A 127 11.80 7.93 -18.52
CA ASP A 127 11.17 6.66 -18.89
C ASP A 127 9.87 6.83 -19.68
N TYR A 128 9.31 8.05 -19.70
CA TYR A 128 8.04 8.34 -20.36
C TYR A 128 8.18 9.28 -21.56
N LEU A 129 9.26 10.08 -21.61
CA LEU A 129 9.60 10.89 -22.77
C LEU A 129 10.24 10.00 -23.85
N ILE A 130 9.44 9.11 -24.44
CA ILE A 130 9.89 8.09 -25.40
C ILE A 130 10.42 8.67 -26.71
N ILE A 131 10.16 9.95 -26.98
CA ILE A 131 10.62 10.68 -28.15
C ILE A 131 10.87 12.16 -27.82
N ASP A 132 11.66 12.83 -28.65
CA ASP A 132 11.86 14.28 -28.58
C ASP A 132 10.64 15.03 -29.13
N PHE A 133 9.67 15.28 -28.24
CA PHE A 133 8.45 16.02 -28.58
C PHE A 133 8.73 17.45 -29.04
N GLU A 134 9.77 18.12 -28.53
CA GLU A 134 10.13 19.48 -28.95
C GLU A 134 10.56 19.49 -30.41
N LYS A 135 11.36 18.50 -30.82
CA LYS A 135 11.74 18.30 -32.22
C LYS A 135 10.53 18.00 -33.10
N LEU A 136 9.64 17.10 -32.69
CA LEU A 136 8.42 16.79 -33.45
C LEU A 136 7.49 17.99 -33.59
N TYR A 137 7.35 18.82 -32.55
CA TYR A 137 6.55 20.05 -32.61
C TYR A 137 7.16 21.10 -33.52
N ALA A 138 8.49 21.26 -33.49
CA ALA A 138 9.20 22.13 -34.43
C ALA A 138 9.00 21.66 -35.87
N GLU A 139 9.06 20.35 -36.11
CA GLU A 139 8.83 19.75 -37.41
C GLU A 139 7.39 19.90 -37.90
N LEU A 140 6.41 19.67 -37.02
CA LEU A 140 4.99 19.89 -37.30
C LEU A 140 4.73 21.35 -37.73
N LYS A 141 5.41 22.30 -37.09
CA LYS A 141 5.33 23.72 -37.44
C LYS A 141 5.97 24.01 -38.80
N ALA A 142 7.10 23.36 -39.11
CA ALA A 142 7.81 23.51 -40.38
C ALA A 142 7.03 22.91 -41.57
N SER A 143 6.33 21.80 -41.36
CA SER A 143 5.55 21.10 -42.38
C SER A 143 4.19 21.76 -42.70
N LYS A 144 3.85 22.91 -42.10
CA LYS A 144 2.58 23.64 -42.35
C LYS A 144 2.28 24.03 -43.81
N LYS A 145 3.22 23.84 -44.74
CA LYS A 145 3.02 24.08 -46.19
C LYS A 145 2.87 22.78 -46.99
N ASP A 146 3.17 21.63 -46.39
CA ASP A 146 3.14 20.30 -46.99
C ASP A 146 2.17 19.44 -46.17
N PHE A 147 0.95 19.27 -46.68
CA PHE A 147 -0.10 18.55 -45.94
C PHE A 147 0.23 17.08 -45.70
N GLU A 148 0.94 16.43 -46.63
CA GLU A 148 1.33 15.03 -46.47
C GLU A 148 2.34 14.90 -45.33
N ARG A 149 3.40 15.73 -45.33
CA ARG A 149 4.37 15.75 -44.24
C ARG A 149 3.73 16.15 -42.92
N PHE A 150 2.86 17.16 -42.94
CA PHE A 150 2.12 17.61 -41.76
C PHE A 150 1.30 16.47 -41.16
N SER A 151 0.54 15.74 -41.98
CA SER A 151 -0.28 14.63 -41.50
C SER A 151 0.54 13.45 -40.96
N ILE A 152 1.70 13.15 -41.56
CA ILE A 152 2.63 12.13 -41.05
C ILE A 152 3.12 12.51 -39.64
N VAL A 153 3.59 13.75 -39.46
CA VAL A 153 4.11 14.22 -38.17
C VAL A 153 3.00 14.30 -37.12
N GLN A 154 1.77 14.68 -37.50
CA GLN A 154 0.61 14.63 -36.60
C GLN A 154 0.33 13.22 -36.07
N LYS A 155 0.34 12.21 -36.96
CA LYS A 155 0.11 10.81 -36.58
C LYS A 155 1.19 10.31 -35.63
N GLU A 156 2.45 10.66 -35.89
CA GLU A 156 3.58 10.29 -35.05
C GLU A 156 3.44 10.89 -33.63
N ILE A 157 3.17 12.19 -33.54
CA ILE A 157 2.91 12.86 -32.27
C ILE A 157 1.72 12.23 -31.53
N ASP A 158 0.64 11.93 -32.25
CA ASP A 158 -0.59 11.39 -31.66
C ASP A 158 -0.36 10.03 -31.00
N VAL A 159 0.32 9.12 -31.72
CA VAL A 159 0.66 7.80 -31.20
C VAL A 159 1.71 7.90 -30.10
N ALA A 160 2.71 8.78 -30.24
CA ALA A 160 3.72 9.01 -29.21
C ALA A 160 3.14 9.51 -27.89
N LEU A 161 2.24 10.50 -27.93
CA LEU A 161 1.55 11.00 -26.73
C LEU A 161 0.66 9.94 -26.09
N THR A 162 -0.03 9.15 -26.91
CA THR A 162 -0.88 8.05 -26.44
C THR A 162 -0.06 6.94 -25.76
N ALA A 163 1.05 6.53 -26.37
CA ALA A 163 1.99 5.57 -25.79
C ALA A 163 2.59 6.10 -24.48
N THR A 164 3.08 7.35 -24.49
CA THR A 164 3.59 8.08 -23.31
C THR A 164 2.59 8.07 -22.17
N TYR A 165 1.32 8.34 -22.46
CA TYR A 165 0.26 8.28 -21.47
C TYR A 165 0.10 6.88 -20.89
N PHE A 166 0.03 5.84 -21.71
CA PHE A 166 -0.26 4.50 -21.19
C PHE A 166 0.86 3.93 -20.33
N ILE A 167 2.13 4.13 -20.72
CA ILE A 167 3.26 3.71 -19.90
C ILE A 167 3.29 4.48 -18.58
N TRP A 168 3.20 5.82 -18.60
CA TRP A 168 3.16 6.63 -17.38
C TRP A 168 1.97 6.28 -16.49
N ALA A 169 0.77 6.15 -17.07
CA ALA A 169 -0.45 5.88 -16.31
C ALA A 169 -0.42 4.47 -15.72
N SER A 170 0.20 3.49 -16.40
CA SER A 170 0.42 2.16 -15.82
C SER A 170 1.26 2.28 -14.55
N ASP A 171 2.42 2.92 -14.63
CA ASP A 171 3.33 3.06 -13.50
C ASP A 171 2.74 3.89 -12.37
N TYR A 172 2.15 5.04 -12.71
CA TYR A 172 1.57 5.97 -11.74
C TYR A 172 0.42 5.34 -10.94
N TYR A 173 -0.45 4.58 -11.59
CA TYR A 173 -1.65 4.02 -10.96
C TYR A 173 -1.50 2.59 -10.44
N ARG A 174 -0.53 1.82 -10.96
CA ARG A 174 -0.39 0.39 -10.65
C ARG A 174 0.97 0.03 -10.07
N GLY A 175 1.92 0.96 -10.07
CA GLY A 175 3.30 0.72 -9.72
C GLY A 175 4.17 0.45 -10.97
N VAL A 176 5.42 0.88 -10.90
CA VAL A 176 6.49 0.51 -11.86
C VAL A 176 6.75 -0.99 -11.77
N VAL A 177 6.71 -1.54 -10.56
CA VAL A 177 6.97 -2.94 -10.30
C VAL A 177 5.65 -3.65 -9.98
N VAL A 178 5.42 -4.81 -10.58
CA VAL A 178 4.22 -5.63 -10.34
C VAL A 178 4.59 -6.78 -9.39
N PRO A 179 4.15 -6.77 -8.11
CA PRO A 179 4.58 -7.76 -7.12
C PRO A 179 4.40 -9.22 -7.55
N ASN A 180 3.22 -9.58 -8.08
CA ASN A 180 2.89 -10.96 -8.42
C ASN A 180 3.59 -11.50 -9.67
N GLU A 181 4.30 -10.64 -10.42
CA GLU A 181 5.08 -11.05 -11.60
C GLU A 181 6.55 -11.30 -11.23
N ASN A 182 6.97 -10.92 -10.01
CA ASN A 182 8.32 -11.08 -9.51
C ASN A 182 8.34 -11.93 -8.23
N LYS A 183 8.88 -13.15 -8.34
CA LYS A 183 8.94 -14.11 -7.22
C LYS A 183 9.82 -13.65 -6.04
N GLU A 184 10.69 -12.66 -6.24
CA GLU A 184 11.54 -12.10 -5.19
C GLU A 184 10.79 -11.04 -4.36
N ILE A 185 9.64 -10.55 -4.84
CA ILE A 185 8.81 -9.58 -4.15
C ILE A 185 7.71 -10.33 -3.40
N GLU A 186 7.93 -10.49 -2.10
CA GLU A 186 7.03 -11.20 -1.18
C GLU A 186 5.83 -10.31 -0.76
N TRP A 187 5.00 -9.91 -1.73
CA TRP A 187 3.82 -9.08 -1.49
C TRP A 187 2.61 -9.60 -2.26
N ASP A 188 1.69 -10.25 -1.55
CA ASP A 188 0.48 -10.84 -2.12
C ASP A 188 -0.68 -9.84 -2.10
N VAL A 189 -0.75 -9.02 -3.14
CA VAL A 189 -1.84 -8.06 -3.36
C VAL A 189 -2.44 -8.18 -4.76
N LYS A 190 -3.74 -7.90 -4.85
CA LYS A 190 -4.44 -7.87 -6.14
C LYS A 190 -4.09 -6.58 -6.87
N ARG A 191 -3.58 -6.71 -8.10
CA ARG A 191 -3.28 -5.57 -8.98
C ARG A 191 -4.50 -4.65 -9.16
N ASN A 192 -4.27 -3.34 -9.06
CA ASN A 192 -5.30 -2.32 -9.28
C ASN A 192 -5.86 -2.39 -10.71
N ARG A 193 -7.18 -2.57 -10.85
CA ARG A 193 -7.88 -2.79 -12.14
C ARG A 193 -8.42 -1.50 -12.78
N ILE A 194 -7.62 -0.43 -12.76
CA ILE A 194 -8.02 0.85 -13.35
C ILE A 194 -8.07 0.71 -14.88
N LYS A 195 -9.15 1.17 -15.52
CA LYS A 195 -9.31 1.19 -16.99
C LYS A 195 -8.63 2.43 -17.58
N LEU A 196 -7.36 2.30 -17.95
CA LEU A 196 -6.51 3.42 -18.37
C LEU A 196 -6.97 4.06 -19.70
N ASP A 197 -7.55 3.26 -20.58
CA ASP A 197 -8.14 3.66 -21.87
C ASP A 197 -9.32 4.62 -21.67
N LEU A 198 -10.23 4.28 -20.75
CA LEU A 198 -11.34 5.17 -20.40
C LEU A 198 -10.88 6.41 -19.65
N ALA A 199 -9.80 6.30 -18.88
CA ALA A 199 -9.19 7.42 -18.20
C ALA A 199 -8.62 8.45 -19.19
N LEU A 200 -8.00 7.99 -20.29
CA LEU A 200 -7.50 8.88 -21.34
C LEU A 200 -8.63 9.66 -22.02
N LEU A 201 -9.75 9.00 -22.32
CA LEU A 201 -10.92 9.69 -22.90
C LEU A 201 -11.45 10.83 -22.00
N ASN A 202 -11.36 10.68 -20.68
CA ASN A 202 -11.72 11.74 -19.75
C ASN A 202 -10.69 12.87 -19.73
N VAL A 203 -9.39 12.55 -19.77
CA VAL A 203 -8.32 13.55 -19.91
C VAL A 203 -8.55 14.42 -21.14
N LEU A 204 -8.90 13.80 -22.27
CA LEU A 204 -9.20 14.46 -23.55
C LEU A 204 -10.52 15.25 -23.56
N GLY A 205 -11.34 15.16 -22.50
CA GLY A 205 -12.62 15.85 -22.39
C GLY A 205 -13.71 15.26 -23.30
N GLU A 206 -13.58 14.01 -23.72
CA GLU A 206 -14.52 13.34 -24.63
C GLU A 206 -15.49 12.42 -23.91
N LYS A 207 -15.23 12.14 -22.63
CA LYS A 207 -16.13 11.36 -21.78
C LYS A 207 -16.17 11.95 -20.39
N GLU A 208 -17.34 12.41 -19.97
CA GLU A 208 -17.59 12.68 -18.55
C GLU A 208 -17.61 11.36 -17.79
N SER A 209 -16.88 11.32 -16.67
CA SER A 209 -16.86 10.17 -15.77
C SER A 209 -17.57 10.53 -14.48
N GLN A 210 -18.45 9.65 -14.01
CA GLN A 210 -18.98 9.72 -12.64
C GLN A 210 -17.86 9.62 -11.58
N TYR A 211 -16.70 9.09 -11.98
CA TYR A 211 -15.47 9.07 -11.20
C TYR A 211 -14.39 9.85 -11.98
N PRO A 212 -14.24 11.17 -11.78
CA PRO A 212 -13.25 11.97 -12.48
C PRO A 212 -11.88 11.30 -12.39
N TYR A 213 -11.21 11.07 -13.53
CA TYR A 213 -10.02 10.23 -13.47
C TYR A 213 -8.82 10.90 -12.81
N ALA A 214 -8.87 12.23 -12.66
CA ALA A 214 -8.01 13.00 -11.76
C ALA A 214 -8.08 12.52 -10.29
N ASN A 215 -9.17 11.83 -9.88
CA ASN A 215 -9.30 11.21 -8.57
C ASN A 215 -8.62 9.83 -8.49
N PHE A 216 -7.91 9.33 -9.50
CA PHE A 216 -7.18 8.06 -9.41
C PHE A 216 -5.75 8.20 -8.87
N SER A 217 -5.27 9.42 -8.55
CA SER A 217 -4.05 9.58 -7.73
C SER A 217 -4.10 8.59 -6.56
N PRO A 218 -3.00 7.95 -6.13
CA PRO A 218 -3.02 7.07 -4.95
C PRO A 218 -3.68 7.84 -3.80
N LEU A 219 -4.94 7.50 -3.49
CA LEU A 219 -5.87 8.40 -2.79
C LEU A 219 -5.65 8.43 -1.28
N HIS A 220 -4.59 7.76 -0.82
CA HIS A 220 -4.23 7.74 0.58
C HIS A 220 -3.58 9.07 0.95
N PRO A 221 -4.08 9.76 2.00
CA PRO A 221 -3.43 10.94 2.56
C PRO A 221 -1.94 10.73 2.84
N GLU A 222 -1.56 9.50 3.21
CA GLU A 222 -0.19 9.04 3.46
C GLU A 222 0.70 9.19 2.23
N TYR A 223 0.22 8.84 1.03
CA TYR A 223 0.96 9.02 -0.22
C TYR A 223 1.21 10.50 -0.50
N THR A 224 0.18 11.35 -0.31
CA THR A 224 0.31 12.80 -0.51
C THR A 224 1.31 13.42 0.47
N ARG A 225 1.31 12.96 1.73
CA ARG A 225 2.31 13.39 2.72
C ARG A 225 3.71 12.89 2.38
N LEU A 226 3.86 11.68 1.85
CA LEU A 226 5.15 11.18 1.34
C LEU A 226 5.65 11.98 0.14
N LYS A 227 4.79 12.38 -0.79
CA LYS A 227 5.14 13.29 -1.89
C LYS A 227 5.66 14.64 -1.36
N THR A 228 4.99 15.19 -0.35
CA THR A 228 5.44 16.43 0.32
C THR A 228 6.80 16.24 0.99
N ALA A 229 6.98 15.10 1.68
CA ALA A 229 8.25 14.72 2.29
C ALA A 229 9.36 14.54 1.26
N LEU A 230 9.10 13.91 0.12
CA LEU A 230 10.06 13.74 -0.97
C LEU A 230 10.58 15.09 -1.46
N ALA A 231 9.68 16.06 -1.68
CA ALA A 231 10.05 17.41 -2.05
C ALA A 231 10.92 18.10 -0.98
N ALA A 232 10.58 17.94 0.31
CA ALA A 232 11.37 18.48 1.42
C ALA A 232 12.77 17.84 1.48
N TYR A 233 12.89 16.53 1.31
CA TYR A 233 14.17 15.80 1.37
C TYR A 233 15.07 16.13 0.19
N ARG A 234 14.52 16.32 -1.02
CA ARG A 234 15.29 16.83 -2.17
C ARG A 234 15.82 18.24 -1.95
N LYS A 235 15.08 19.11 -1.26
CA LYS A 235 15.61 20.44 -0.88
C LYS A 235 16.80 20.33 0.08
N ILE A 236 16.79 19.37 0.99
CA ILE A 236 17.93 19.10 1.87
C ILE A 236 19.13 18.61 1.06
N GLU A 237 18.90 17.72 0.08
CA GLU A 237 19.96 17.25 -0.81
C GLU A 237 20.60 18.41 -1.60
N THR A 238 19.80 19.27 -2.23
CA THR A 238 20.31 20.41 -3.00
C THR A 238 20.99 21.48 -2.14
N ALA A 239 20.63 21.58 -0.86
CA ALA A 239 21.28 22.47 0.12
C ALA A 239 22.60 21.92 0.70
N GLY A 240 23.09 20.77 0.21
CA GLY A 240 24.38 20.19 0.63
C GLY A 240 24.27 19.08 1.67
N SER A 241 23.10 18.42 1.80
CA SER A 241 22.83 17.34 2.76
C SER A 241 22.89 17.78 4.23
N TRP A 242 22.64 16.83 5.15
CA TRP A 242 22.82 17.06 6.59
C TRP A 242 24.24 16.78 7.06
N PRO A 243 24.70 17.46 8.14
CA PRO A 243 26.02 17.22 8.73
C PRO A 243 26.18 15.77 9.21
N ILE A 244 27.38 15.22 9.02
CA ILE A 244 27.77 13.92 9.58
C ILE A 244 28.10 14.10 11.06
N VAL A 245 27.47 13.29 11.92
CA VAL A 245 27.76 13.23 13.36
C VAL A 245 28.83 12.16 13.58
N GLN A 246 30.02 12.55 14.01
CA GLN A 246 31.11 11.60 14.21
C GLN A 246 30.79 10.58 15.32
N ALA A 247 31.37 9.38 15.19
CA ALA A 247 31.30 8.38 16.24
C ALA A 247 31.91 8.95 17.54
N ALA A 248 31.21 8.76 18.66
CA ALA A 248 31.67 9.18 19.97
C ALA A 248 31.40 8.06 20.98
N PRO A 249 32.16 8.00 22.09
CA PRO A 249 31.77 7.21 23.26
C PRO A 249 30.34 7.58 23.67
N LYS A 250 29.60 6.62 24.24
CA LYS A 250 28.19 6.80 24.60
C LYS A 250 27.99 8.07 25.44
N LEU A 251 27.42 9.11 24.83
CA LEU A 251 27.15 10.39 25.49
C LEU A 251 25.83 10.35 26.25
N LYS A 252 25.84 10.86 27.48
CA LYS A 252 24.68 11.09 28.34
C LYS A 252 24.53 12.58 28.61
N LYS A 253 23.33 12.98 29.01
CA LYS A 253 23.02 14.36 29.41
C LYS A 253 24.07 14.91 30.39
N GLY A 254 24.51 16.15 30.16
CA GLY A 254 25.51 16.86 30.96
C GLY A 254 26.97 16.56 30.62
N MET A 255 27.26 15.53 29.80
CA MET A 255 28.62 15.25 29.34
C MET A 255 29.08 16.25 28.29
N GLN A 256 30.40 16.50 28.23
CA GLN A 256 31.02 17.32 27.19
C GLN A 256 31.54 16.45 26.04
N SER A 257 31.43 16.94 24.82
CA SER A 257 32.05 16.30 23.65
C SER A 257 32.20 17.27 22.46
N PRO A 258 33.27 17.13 21.65
CA PRO A 258 33.43 17.88 20.41
C PRO A 258 32.35 17.58 19.37
N VAL A 259 31.57 16.50 19.52
CA VAL A 259 30.49 16.15 18.58
C VAL A 259 29.23 17.01 18.75
N ILE A 260 29.09 17.69 19.90
CA ILE A 260 27.86 18.40 20.29
C ILE A 260 27.45 19.50 19.29
N PRO A 261 28.35 20.35 18.75
CA PRO A 261 27.98 21.31 17.70
C PRO A 261 27.42 20.67 16.43
N ALA A 262 28.02 19.57 15.96
CA ALA A 262 27.53 18.85 14.78
C ALA A 262 26.17 18.19 15.05
N LEU A 263 25.99 17.60 16.24
CA LEU A 263 24.73 17.01 16.69
C LEU A 263 23.62 18.05 16.81
N ALA A 264 23.90 19.21 17.40
CA ALA A 264 22.94 20.30 17.54
C ALA A 264 22.48 20.83 16.18
N LYS A 265 23.43 21.06 15.25
CA LYS A 265 23.10 21.40 13.86
C LYS A 265 22.26 20.31 13.19
N ARG A 266 22.56 19.02 13.42
CA ARG A 266 21.79 17.89 12.88
C ARG A 266 20.37 17.84 13.43
N MET A 267 20.16 18.19 14.69
CA MET A 267 18.86 18.22 15.36
C MET A 267 18.10 19.54 15.19
N GLY A 268 18.73 20.56 14.58
CA GLY A 268 18.13 21.90 14.45
C GLY A 268 18.02 22.66 15.77
N VAL A 269 18.87 22.33 16.75
CA VAL A 269 18.91 22.96 18.08
C VAL A 269 20.02 24.01 18.08
N ASN A 270 19.75 25.23 18.57
CA ASN A 270 20.79 26.23 18.79
C ASN A 270 21.40 26.03 20.20
N ILE A 271 22.73 26.02 20.29
CA ILE A 271 23.45 25.73 21.53
C ILE A 271 24.55 26.76 21.86
N ASP A 272 24.57 27.91 21.18
CA ASP A 272 25.53 29.00 21.40
C ASP A 272 26.99 28.53 21.55
N SER A 273 27.44 27.64 20.65
CA SER A 273 28.79 27.04 20.62
C SER A 273 29.18 26.19 21.84
N SER A 274 28.23 25.79 22.68
CA SER A 274 28.45 24.85 23.78
C SER A 274 28.95 23.48 23.30
N THR A 275 29.77 22.82 24.13
CA THR A 275 30.16 21.43 23.94
C THR A 275 29.47 20.49 24.94
N VAL A 276 28.52 21.02 25.74
CA VAL A 276 27.77 20.26 26.74
C VAL A 276 26.51 19.67 26.13
N TYR A 277 26.25 18.40 26.42
CA TYR A 277 25.01 17.75 26.03
C TYR A 277 23.83 18.24 26.88
N SER A 278 23.19 19.33 26.45
CA SER A 278 22.10 20.00 27.15
C SER A 278 20.83 19.14 27.27
N GLU A 279 19.92 19.54 28.17
CA GLU A 279 18.59 18.94 28.29
C GLU A 279 17.79 19.04 26.98
N GLU A 280 17.83 20.19 26.31
CA GLU A 280 17.15 20.42 25.05
C GLU A 280 17.66 19.47 23.96
N LEU A 281 18.98 19.37 23.80
CA LEU A 281 19.57 18.47 22.81
C LEU A 281 19.32 17.00 23.17
N PHE A 282 19.31 16.65 24.45
CA PHE A 282 18.96 15.31 24.93
C PHE A 282 17.53 14.93 24.52
N ASN A 283 16.57 15.85 24.72
CA ASN A 283 15.18 15.62 24.33
C ASN A 283 15.00 15.58 22.81
N ALA A 284 15.73 16.40 22.05
CA ALA A 284 15.74 16.33 20.60
C ALA A 284 16.24 14.98 20.08
N VAL A 285 17.30 14.42 20.68
CA VAL A 285 17.79 13.08 20.35
C VAL A 285 16.80 11.99 20.72
N ARG A 286 16.12 12.09 21.88
CA ARG A 286 15.04 11.15 22.25
C ARG A 286 13.90 11.16 21.25
N GLN A 287 13.51 12.36 20.79
CA GLN A 287 12.50 12.50 19.77
C GLN A 287 12.98 11.88 18.45
N PHE A 288 14.20 12.17 18.01
CA PHE A 288 14.80 11.54 16.83
C PHE A 288 14.78 10.01 16.95
N GLN A 289 15.24 9.45 18.07
CA GLN A 289 15.22 8.02 18.31
C GLN A 289 13.79 7.46 18.20
N THR A 290 12.79 8.13 18.77
CA THR A 290 11.38 7.75 18.64
C THR A 290 10.93 7.75 17.18
N ASP A 291 11.29 8.79 16.42
CA ASP A 291 10.90 8.94 15.02
C ASP A 291 11.49 7.83 14.13
N GLN A 292 12.69 7.37 14.48
CA GLN A 292 13.43 6.33 13.77
C GLN A 292 13.18 4.91 14.31
N GLY A 293 12.27 4.73 15.27
CA GLY A 293 11.97 3.41 15.85
C GLY A 293 13.07 2.83 16.74
N LEU A 294 13.96 3.68 17.25
CA LEU A 294 15.00 3.33 18.21
C LEU A 294 14.48 3.46 19.66
N LYS A 295 15.20 2.86 20.60
CA LYS A 295 14.94 3.07 22.03
C LYS A 295 15.18 4.56 22.37
N PRO A 296 14.20 5.29 22.93
CA PRO A 296 14.31 6.73 23.17
C PRO A 296 15.01 7.02 24.51
N ASP A 297 16.24 6.54 24.66
CA ASP A 297 17.06 6.71 25.88
C ASP A 297 17.91 8.00 25.90
N GLY A 298 17.90 8.74 24.78
CA GLY A 298 18.65 9.98 24.58
C GLY A 298 20.16 9.77 24.58
N ALA A 299 20.63 8.52 24.47
CA ALA A 299 22.04 8.24 24.40
C ALA A 299 22.52 8.24 22.94
N LEU A 300 23.63 8.93 22.69
CA LEU A 300 24.28 8.91 21.38
C LEU A 300 25.15 7.65 21.23
N GLY A 301 24.49 6.49 21.09
CA GLY A 301 25.16 5.22 20.84
C GLY A 301 25.47 4.98 19.35
N ALA A 302 26.24 3.94 19.06
CA ALA A 302 26.64 3.58 17.69
C ALA A 302 25.43 3.46 16.72
N GLU A 303 24.33 2.88 17.18
CA GLU A 303 23.13 2.71 16.36
C GLU A 303 22.43 4.03 16.05
N THR A 304 22.28 4.92 17.04
CA THR A 304 21.72 6.26 16.83
C THR A 304 22.57 7.05 15.84
N ILE A 305 23.90 6.98 15.96
CA ILE A 305 24.84 7.65 15.04
C ILE A 305 24.72 7.06 13.63
N ARG A 306 24.67 5.72 13.49
CA ARG A 306 24.47 5.03 12.20
C ARG A 306 23.20 5.56 11.50
N ILE A 307 22.09 5.61 12.23
CA ILE A 307 20.80 6.07 11.71
C ILE A 307 20.78 7.57 11.38
N MET A 308 21.43 8.41 12.19
CA MET A 308 21.60 9.85 11.92
C MET A 308 22.40 10.11 10.64
N ASN A 309 23.37 9.25 10.35
CA ASN A 309 24.31 9.40 9.25
C ASN A 309 23.90 8.62 7.98
N VAL A 310 22.71 8.02 7.93
CA VAL A 310 22.17 7.50 6.66
C VAL A 310 22.20 8.65 5.64
N PRO A 311 22.78 8.46 4.43
CA PRO A 311 22.81 9.50 3.41
C PRO A 311 21.42 10.00 3.02
N ILE A 312 21.31 11.29 2.70
CA ILE A 312 20.04 11.89 2.23
C ILE A 312 19.50 11.17 0.98
N LYS A 313 20.40 10.77 0.07
CA LYS A 313 20.07 10.00 -1.15
C LYS A 313 19.36 8.69 -0.82
N ASP A 314 19.82 7.98 0.19
CA ASP A 314 19.25 6.70 0.60
C ASP A 314 17.88 6.91 1.25
N ARG A 315 17.68 8.00 2.01
CA ARG A 315 16.36 8.37 2.54
C ARG A 315 15.38 8.78 1.43
N ILE A 316 15.85 9.49 0.41
CA ILE A 316 15.04 9.82 -0.78
C ILE A 316 14.60 8.54 -1.49
N LYS A 317 15.53 7.60 -1.73
CA LYS A 317 15.19 6.28 -2.29
C LYS A 317 14.19 5.55 -1.41
N GLN A 318 14.39 5.53 -0.09
CA GLN A 318 13.47 4.89 0.85
C GLN A 318 12.06 5.50 0.77
N ILE A 319 11.93 6.83 0.67
CA ILE A 319 10.63 7.51 0.47
C ILE A 319 9.98 7.05 -0.85
N ILE A 320 10.74 7.04 -1.96
CA ILE A 320 10.24 6.65 -3.29
C ILE A 320 9.74 5.19 -3.28
N LEU A 321 10.50 4.27 -2.69
CA LEU A 321 10.11 2.85 -2.59
C LEU A 321 8.82 2.67 -1.79
N ASN A 322 8.58 3.50 -0.76
CA ASN A 322 7.33 3.44 -0.01
C ASN A 322 6.18 4.12 -0.74
N MET A 323 6.43 5.17 -1.53
CA MET A 323 5.44 5.70 -2.48
C MET A 323 5.03 4.64 -3.51
N GLU A 324 5.98 3.83 -3.98
CA GLU A 324 5.70 2.70 -4.88
C GLU A 324 4.79 1.66 -4.21
N ARG A 325 5.09 1.26 -2.96
CA ARG A 325 4.24 0.34 -2.19
C ARG A 325 2.80 0.83 -2.01
N TRP A 326 2.60 2.14 -1.88
CA TRP A 326 1.26 2.73 -1.82
C TRP A 326 0.47 2.57 -3.13
N ARG A 327 1.14 2.42 -4.29
CA ARG A 327 0.47 2.16 -5.58
C ARG A 327 -0.04 0.73 -5.69
N TRP A 328 0.54 -0.19 -4.96
CA TRP A 328 0.14 -1.60 -4.95
C TRP A 328 -1.10 -1.86 -4.09
N LEU A 329 -1.39 -0.97 -3.15
CA LEU A 329 -2.54 -1.08 -2.26
C LEU A 329 -3.86 -0.75 -2.99
N PRO A 330 -4.99 -1.24 -2.46
CA PRO A 330 -6.31 -0.78 -2.90
C PRO A 330 -6.41 0.74 -2.85
N ARG A 331 -7.14 1.32 -3.82
CA ARG A 331 -7.33 2.77 -3.96
C ARG A 331 -7.79 3.45 -2.66
N SER A 332 -8.61 2.77 -1.87
CA SER A 332 -9.05 3.22 -0.56
C SER A 332 -9.24 2.00 0.33
N PHE A 333 -9.01 2.17 1.62
CA PHE A 333 -9.42 1.20 2.62
C PHE A 333 -10.89 1.40 2.98
N GLU A 334 -11.51 0.37 3.56
CA GLU A 334 -12.81 0.51 4.20
C GLU A 334 -12.75 1.54 5.34
N SER A 335 -13.90 2.04 5.79
CA SER A 335 -13.96 3.05 6.86
C SER A 335 -13.31 2.56 8.16
N ASN A 336 -13.44 1.26 8.43
CA ASN A 336 -12.94 0.60 9.62
C ASN A 336 -12.04 -0.56 9.20
N TYR A 337 -10.80 -0.58 9.68
CA TYR A 337 -9.83 -1.62 9.33
C TYR A 337 -8.73 -1.71 10.40
N LEU A 338 -7.99 -2.81 10.37
CA LEU A 338 -6.78 -3.02 11.16
C LEU A 338 -5.57 -3.03 10.22
N LEU A 339 -4.53 -2.28 10.56
CA LEU A 339 -3.28 -2.18 9.81
C LEU A 339 -2.11 -2.61 10.69
N VAL A 340 -1.40 -3.67 10.31
CA VAL A 340 -0.13 -4.08 10.92
C VAL A 340 0.99 -3.58 10.02
N ASN A 341 1.77 -2.60 10.49
CA ASN A 341 2.97 -2.17 9.81
C ASN A 341 4.18 -2.96 10.34
N ILE A 342 4.67 -3.91 9.54
CA ILE A 342 5.62 -4.94 9.97
C ILE A 342 6.97 -4.31 10.42
N PRO A 343 7.66 -3.46 9.62
CA PRO A 343 8.91 -2.82 10.03
C PRO A 343 8.77 -1.86 11.22
N GLU A 344 7.56 -1.34 11.44
CA GLU A 344 7.28 -0.47 12.58
C GLU A 344 7.02 -1.26 13.88
N PHE A 345 6.72 -2.56 13.76
CA PHE A 345 6.28 -3.40 14.86
C PHE A 345 5.08 -2.81 15.60
N LYS A 346 4.13 -2.24 14.86
CA LYS A 346 2.88 -1.70 15.41
C LYS A 346 1.66 -2.18 14.65
N VAL A 347 0.55 -2.24 15.38
CA VAL A 347 -0.79 -2.39 14.82
C VAL A 347 -1.64 -1.18 15.17
N TYR A 348 -2.46 -0.78 14.22
CA TYR A 348 -3.43 0.29 14.34
C TYR A 348 -4.82 -0.24 13.99
N VAL A 349 -5.82 0.16 14.75
CA VAL A 349 -7.23 -0.01 14.38
C VAL A 349 -7.78 1.34 14.04
N PHE A 350 -8.25 1.49 12.81
CA PHE A 350 -8.88 2.69 12.31
C PHE A 350 -10.41 2.55 12.33
N GLU A 351 -11.08 3.62 12.70
CA GLU A 351 -12.53 3.77 12.63
C GLU A 351 -12.86 5.15 12.08
N GLU A 352 -13.60 5.19 10.98
CA GLU A 352 -13.95 6.41 10.24
C GLU A 352 -12.73 7.30 9.95
N GLY A 353 -11.62 6.67 9.56
CA GLY A 353 -10.37 7.35 9.22
C GLY A 353 -9.52 7.83 10.41
N LYS A 354 -9.90 7.53 11.66
CA LYS A 354 -9.12 7.88 12.86
C LYS A 354 -8.58 6.64 13.56
N SER A 355 -7.33 6.69 14.03
CA SER A 355 -6.78 5.61 14.85
C SER A 355 -7.46 5.58 16.22
N LYS A 356 -8.13 4.47 16.53
CA LYS A 356 -8.80 4.20 17.81
C LYS A 356 -7.94 3.40 18.77
N ILE A 357 -7.20 2.42 18.24
CA ILE A 357 -6.30 1.58 19.00
C ILE A 357 -4.95 1.62 18.31
N SER A 358 -3.89 1.78 19.10
CA SER A 358 -2.51 1.59 18.68
C SER A 358 -1.79 0.80 19.76
N MET A 359 -1.05 -0.23 19.35
CA MET A 359 -0.26 -1.06 20.26
C MET A 359 0.95 -1.66 19.54
N ASN A 360 1.93 -2.11 20.32
CA ASN A 360 3.09 -2.81 19.79
C ASN A 360 2.69 -4.22 19.31
N VAL A 361 3.42 -4.72 18.32
CA VAL A 361 3.36 -6.12 17.89
C VAL A 361 4.74 -6.76 17.87
N ILE A 362 4.75 -8.10 17.89
CA ILE A 362 5.92 -8.92 17.58
C ILE A 362 5.61 -9.69 16.30
N VAL A 363 6.53 -9.66 15.34
CA VAL A 363 6.38 -10.26 14.00
C VAL A 363 7.42 -11.36 13.79
N GLY A 364 7.37 -12.00 12.63
CA GLY A 364 8.31 -13.04 12.23
C GLY A 364 9.77 -12.60 12.23
N LYS A 365 10.68 -13.56 12.43
CA LYS A 365 12.11 -13.37 12.12
C LYS A 365 12.31 -13.28 10.60
N ALA A 366 13.44 -12.75 10.14
CA ALA A 366 13.72 -12.66 8.70
C ALA A 366 13.72 -14.01 7.94
N LEU A 367 14.04 -15.12 8.62
CA LEU A 367 13.94 -16.47 8.03
C LEU A 367 12.50 -17.04 8.04
N ASN A 368 11.60 -16.42 8.80
CA ASN A 368 10.20 -16.79 8.93
C ASN A 368 9.36 -15.50 8.86
N SER A 369 9.53 -14.74 7.77
CA SER A 369 8.97 -13.40 7.60
C SER A 369 7.45 -13.42 7.69
N THR A 370 6.88 -12.41 8.33
CA THR A 370 5.43 -12.20 8.25
C THR A 370 5.09 -11.71 6.84
N PRO A 371 4.23 -12.42 6.08
CA PRO A 371 3.93 -12.06 4.70
C PRO A 371 3.08 -10.79 4.62
N VAL A 372 3.20 -10.08 3.50
CA VAL A 372 2.48 -8.85 3.22
C VAL A 372 1.23 -9.16 2.39
N PHE A 373 0.05 -9.02 2.99
CA PHE A 373 -1.23 -9.35 2.35
C PHE A 373 -2.42 -8.70 3.09
N SER A 374 -3.63 -8.89 2.58
CA SER A 374 -4.86 -8.45 3.25
C SER A 374 -5.94 -9.53 3.26
N ASP A 375 -6.63 -9.67 4.38
CA ASP A 375 -7.82 -10.52 4.50
C ASP A 375 -8.81 -9.94 5.53
N LYS A 376 -9.90 -10.64 5.86
CA LYS A 376 -10.91 -10.18 6.81
C LYS A 376 -10.88 -11.00 8.08
N MET A 377 -10.82 -10.31 9.21
CA MET A 377 -10.98 -10.93 10.53
C MET A 377 -12.41 -11.39 10.70
N GLU A 378 -12.56 -12.67 11.02
CA GLU A 378 -13.86 -13.34 11.12
C GLU A 378 -14.12 -13.94 12.50
N TYR A 379 -13.07 -14.25 13.28
CA TYR A 379 -13.23 -14.92 14.57
C TYR A 379 -12.29 -14.37 15.65
N VAL A 380 -12.80 -14.36 16.88
CA VAL A 380 -12.03 -14.24 18.12
C VAL A 380 -12.11 -15.60 18.82
N VAL A 381 -10.98 -16.17 19.18
CA VAL A 381 -10.88 -17.43 19.93
C VAL A 381 -10.32 -17.12 21.30
N LEU A 382 -11.12 -17.34 22.34
CA LEU A 382 -10.69 -17.22 23.73
C LEU A 382 -10.15 -18.56 24.22
N SER A 383 -9.11 -18.53 25.06
CA SER A 383 -8.47 -19.73 25.59
C SER A 383 -8.09 -20.74 24.49
N PRO A 384 -7.33 -20.33 23.45
CA PRO A 384 -7.04 -21.20 22.32
C PRO A 384 -6.16 -22.39 22.71
N TYR A 385 -6.39 -23.55 22.10
CA TYR A 385 -5.35 -24.57 22.00
C TYR A 385 -4.26 -24.10 21.04
N TRP A 386 -3.00 -24.35 21.38
CA TRP A 386 -1.91 -24.19 20.41
C TRP A 386 -1.59 -25.53 19.76
N ASN A 387 -2.10 -25.74 18.55
CA ASN A 387 -1.71 -26.87 17.71
C ASN A 387 -0.32 -26.60 17.14
N VAL A 388 0.64 -27.45 17.47
CA VAL A 388 2.05 -27.22 17.13
C VAL A 388 2.29 -27.59 15.66
N PRO A 389 2.83 -26.68 14.84
CA PRO A 389 3.24 -27.00 13.46
C PRO A 389 4.21 -28.18 13.40
N PHE A 390 4.08 -29.03 12.38
CA PHE A 390 4.89 -30.25 12.26
C PHE A 390 6.40 -29.97 12.24
N SER A 391 6.83 -28.87 11.62
CA SER A 391 8.25 -28.45 11.63
C SER A 391 8.79 -28.28 13.04
N ILE A 392 8.05 -27.63 13.94
CA ILE A 392 8.43 -27.46 15.35
C ILE A 392 8.41 -28.81 16.08
N ILE A 393 7.42 -29.67 15.79
CA ILE A 393 7.37 -31.02 16.34
C ILE A 393 8.66 -31.78 15.98
N LYS A 394 9.06 -31.74 14.71
CA LYS A 394 10.22 -32.47 14.20
C LYS A 394 11.55 -31.90 14.68
N GLU A 395 11.73 -30.58 14.61
CA GLU A 395 13.03 -29.94 14.84
C GLU A 395 13.31 -29.72 16.33
N ASP A 396 12.28 -29.41 17.14
CA ASP A 396 12.48 -29.03 18.56
C ASP A 396 11.96 -30.08 19.54
N LEU A 397 10.76 -30.62 19.32
CA LEU A 397 10.11 -31.49 20.30
C LEU A 397 10.55 -32.96 20.18
N ALA A 398 10.68 -33.49 18.96
CA ALA A 398 11.00 -34.90 18.72
C ALA A 398 12.33 -35.34 19.35
N PRO A 399 13.44 -34.58 19.27
CA PRO A 399 14.68 -34.97 19.95
C PRO A 399 14.54 -35.05 21.49
N LYS A 400 13.73 -34.15 22.06
CA LYS A 400 13.47 -34.10 23.51
C LYS A 400 12.55 -35.24 23.95
N LEU A 401 11.57 -35.60 23.12
CA LEU A 401 10.61 -36.68 23.38
C LEU A 401 11.21 -38.07 23.16
N ALA A 402 12.11 -38.23 22.18
CA ALA A 402 12.92 -39.43 22.01
C ALA A 402 13.76 -39.72 23.26
N SER A 403 14.29 -38.67 23.90
CA SER A 403 15.11 -38.77 25.10
C SER A 403 14.28 -38.92 26.39
N ASN A 404 13.11 -38.26 26.45
CA ASN A 404 12.25 -38.25 27.62
C ASN A 404 10.76 -38.17 27.21
N PRO A 405 10.04 -39.31 27.16
CA PRO A 405 8.62 -39.33 26.80
C PRO A 405 7.71 -38.52 27.73
N SER A 406 8.10 -38.27 28.99
CA SER A 406 7.31 -37.47 29.94
C SER A 406 7.54 -35.95 29.79
N TYR A 407 8.26 -35.52 28.76
CA TYR A 407 8.61 -34.12 28.56
C TYR A 407 7.38 -33.22 28.36
N LEU A 408 6.31 -33.74 27.73
CA LEU A 408 5.07 -33.00 27.48
C LEU A 408 4.31 -32.60 28.74
N ASP A 409 4.38 -33.41 29.81
CA ASP A 409 3.68 -33.14 31.07
C ASP A 409 4.12 -31.80 31.68
N ARG A 410 5.39 -31.45 31.51
CA ARG A 410 5.97 -30.20 32.02
C ARG A 410 5.55 -28.97 31.19
N LEU A 411 5.12 -29.20 29.96
CA LEU A 411 4.72 -28.17 29.00
C LEU A 411 3.21 -27.98 28.93
N ASP A 412 2.42 -28.79 29.63
CA ASP A 412 0.94 -28.82 29.56
C ASP A 412 0.46 -29.12 28.13
N MET A 413 1.09 -30.14 27.53
CA MET A 413 0.83 -30.58 26.16
C MET A 413 0.23 -31.98 26.13
N GLU A 414 -0.59 -32.23 25.12
CA GLU A 414 -1.18 -33.54 24.85
C GLU A 414 -0.99 -33.92 23.38
N ILE A 415 -1.01 -35.22 23.10
CA ILE A 415 -1.09 -35.77 21.75
C ILE A 415 -2.43 -36.44 21.62
N ILE A 416 -3.18 -36.09 20.58
CA ILE A 416 -4.48 -36.70 20.31
C ILE A 416 -4.55 -37.31 18.91
N THR A 417 -5.37 -38.34 18.76
CA THR A 417 -5.78 -38.86 17.45
C THR A 417 -6.73 -37.89 16.75
N SER A 418 -7.02 -38.13 15.47
CA SER A 418 -8.07 -37.42 14.73
C SER A 418 -9.47 -37.54 15.35
N LYS A 419 -9.69 -38.56 16.21
CA LYS A 419 -10.93 -38.76 16.99
C LYS A 419 -10.91 -38.04 18.35
N GLY A 420 -9.81 -37.39 18.70
CA GLY A 420 -9.64 -36.68 19.98
C GLY A 420 -9.22 -37.59 21.15
N GLU A 421 -8.77 -38.81 20.89
CA GLU A 421 -8.31 -39.74 21.94
C GLU A 421 -6.85 -39.46 22.29
N ASN A 422 -6.50 -39.49 23.58
CA ASN A 422 -5.12 -39.26 24.04
C ASN A 422 -4.19 -40.38 23.56
N VAL A 423 -3.00 -39.99 23.11
CA VAL A 423 -1.93 -40.88 22.66
C VAL A 423 -0.75 -40.73 23.60
N SER A 424 -0.20 -41.86 24.07
CA SER A 424 1.01 -41.82 24.88
C SER A 424 2.21 -41.40 24.04
N PRO A 425 3.04 -40.43 24.46
CA PRO A 425 4.29 -40.13 23.76
C PRO A 425 5.22 -41.33 23.63
N SER A 426 5.14 -42.30 24.56
CA SER A 426 5.96 -43.51 24.54
C SER A 426 5.56 -44.52 23.46
N SER A 427 4.38 -44.39 22.84
CA SER A 427 3.94 -45.27 21.75
C SER A 427 4.35 -44.77 20.36
N ILE A 428 5.07 -43.65 20.29
CA ILE A 428 5.51 -43.02 19.05
C ILE A 428 7.04 -43.17 18.95
N ASP A 429 7.53 -43.66 17.82
CA ASP A 429 8.95 -43.62 17.50
C ASP A 429 9.32 -42.22 16.95
N TRP A 430 9.77 -41.35 17.84
CA TRP A 430 10.11 -39.96 17.54
C TRP A 430 11.27 -39.80 16.54
N ASN A 431 12.10 -40.83 16.35
CA ASN A 431 13.24 -40.76 15.43
C ASN A 431 12.85 -40.98 13.97
N THR A 432 11.65 -41.50 13.71
CA THR A 432 11.19 -41.88 12.36
C THR A 432 10.00 -41.06 11.87
N ILE A 433 9.59 -40.02 12.62
CA ILE A 433 8.47 -39.18 12.21
C ILE A 433 8.78 -38.39 10.93
N SER A 434 7.79 -38.33 10.05
CA SER A 434 7.77 -37.54 8.84
C SER A 434 6.37 -36.95 8.65
N GLU A 435 6.24 -35.95 7.78
CA GLU A 435 4.95 -35.32 7.53
C GLU A 435 3.94 -36.34 6.96
N ASP A 436 4.42 -37.30 6.16
CA ASP A 436 3.61 -38.37 5.57
C ASP A 436 3.07 -39.38 6.60
N ASN A 437 3.76 -39.59 7.72
CA ASN A 437 3.38 -40.57 8.74
C ASN A 437 2.80 -39.94 10.02
N TRP A 438 2.77 -38.61 10.10
CA TRP A 438 2.25 -37.87 11.25
C TRP A 438 0.72 -37.77 11.22
N ASN A 439 0.07 -38.70 11.93
CA ASN A 439 -1.39 -38.82 11.97
C ASN A 439 -2.03 -38.29 13.28
N TYR A 440 -1.28 -37.49 14.04
CA TYR A 440 -1.67 -37.01 15.37
C TYR A 440 -1.75 -35.48 15.40
N THR A 441 -2.39 -34.93 16.43
CA THR A 441 -2.26 -33.50 16.76
C THR A 441 -1.56 -33.38 18.10
N LEU A 442 -0.36 -32.79 18.10
CA LEU A 442 0.31 -32.36 19.32
C LEU A 442 -0.13 -30.93 19.60
N ARG A 443 -0.74 -30.70 20.76
CA ARG A 443 -1.26 -29.39 21.14
C ARG A 443 -1.00 -29.04 22.59
N ARG A 444 -0.83 -27.75 22.84
CA ARG A 444 -0.76 -27.17 24.18
C ARG A 444 -2.14 -26.76 24.66
N ARG A 445 -2.45 -27.07 25.92
CA ARG A 445 -3.74 -26.71 26.54
C ARG A 445 -3.87 -25.21 26.79
N PRO A 446 -5.10 -24.68 26.91
CA PRO A 446 -5.31 -23.31 27.34
C PRO A 446 -4.79 -23.06 28.76
N GLY A 447 -4.03 -21.99 28.95
CA GLY A 447 -3.45 -21.65 30.24
C GLY A 447 -2.32 -20.62 30.15
N PRO A 448 -1.78 -20.17 31.30
CA PRO A 448 -0.86 -19.03 31.38
C PRO A 448 0.51 -19.25 30.71
N LYS A 449 0.83 -20.49 30.34
CA LYS A 449 2.07 -20.79 29.61
C LYS A 449 1.84 -21.01 28.12
N ASN A 450 0.60 -20.95 27.63
CA ASN A 450 0.28 -21.21 26.24
C ASN A 450 0.92 -20.15 25.33
N ASP A 451 1.64 -20.57 24.29
CA ASP A 451 2.38 -19.66 23.39
C ASP A 451 1.47 -18.73 22.58
N LEU A 452 0.18 -19.05 22.47
CA LEU A 452 -0.86 -18.21 21.88
C LEU A 452 -1.54 -17.27 22.88
N GLY A 453 -1.16 -17.33 24.16
CA GLY A 453 -1.78 -16.58 25.26
C GLY A 453 -3.28 -16.91 25.42
N ASP A 454 -4.05 -15.92 25.86
CA ASP A 454 -5.46 -16.07 26.18
C ASP A 454 -6.39 -15.80 24.99
N VAL A 455 -5.91 -15.15 23.93
CA VAL A 455 -6.75 -14.77 22.78
C VAL A 455 -6.03 -14.95 21.44
N LYS A 456 -6.74 -15.51 20.46
CA LYS A 456 -6.34 -15.60 19.06
C LYS A 456 -7.38 -14.94 18.15
N PHE A 457 -6.92 -14.23 17.11
CA PHE A 457 -7.75 -13.50 16.15
C PHE A 457 -7.53 -14.07 14.75
N ILE A 458 -8.59 -14.62 14.16
CA ILE A 458 -8.51 -15.38 12.92
C ILE A 458 -9.10 -14.57 11.76
N PHE A 459 -8.29 -14.41 10.73
CA PHE A 459 -8.66 -13.91 9.41
C PHE A 459 -8.24 -14.99 8.40
N PRO A 460 -9.12 -15.92 8.00
CA PRO A 460 -8.75 -17.09 7.22
C PRO A 460 -8.01 -16.71 5.93
N ASN A 461 -6.79 -17.21 5.74
CA ASN A 461 -5.92 -16.86 4.61
C ASN A 461 -5.06 -18.06 4.18
N SER A 462 -4.43 -17.97 3.01
CA SER A 462 -3.57 -19.03 2.44
C SER A 462 -2.17 -19.13 3.08
N ASN A 463 -1.81 -18.22 3.97
CA ASN A 463 -0.50 -18.15 4.60
C ASN A 463 -0.48 -18.68 6.04
N ASP A 464 -1.61 -19.19 6.56
CA ASP A 464 -1.79 -19.66 7.94
C ASP A 464 -1.42 -18.61 9.02
N ILE A 465 -1.51 -17.31 8.68
CA ILE A 465 -1.19 -16.21 9.59
C ILE A 465 -2.41 -15.80 10.41
N TYR A 466 -2.17 -15.47 11.68
CA TYR A 466 -3.18 -14.91 12.59
C TYR A 466 -2.54 -13.94 13.58
N LEU A 467 -3.38 -13.15 14.25
CA LEU A 467 -2.99 -12.31 15.37
C LEU A 467 -3.25 -13.07 16.68
N HIS A 468 -2.40 -12.95 17.69
CA HIS A 468 -2.63 -13.62 18.96
C HIS A 468 -1.93 -12.95 20.15
N ASP A 469 -2.32 -13.36 21.35
CA ASP A 469 -1.69 -13.00 22.62
C ASP A 469 -0.36 -13.77 22.84
N THR A 470 0.41 -13.44 23.87
CA THR A 470 1.62 -14.16 24.24
C THR A 470 1.86 -14.07 25.74
N PRO A 471 2.41 -15.11 26.39
CA PRO A 471 2.77 -15.03 27.80
C PRO A 471 4.07 -14.23 28.05
N HIS A 472 4.63 -13.62 26.99
CA HIS A 472 5.93 -12.97 26.94
C HIS A 472 5.81 -11.46 26.73
N ASP A 473 5.06 -10.78 27.60
CA ASP A 473 4.80 -9.34 27.51
C ASP A 473 6.09 -8.50 27.54
N GLU A 474 7.13 -8.99 28.20
CA GLU A 474 8.43 -8.33 28.30
C GLU A 474 9.04 -8.02 26.92
N LEU A 475 8.71 -8.81 25.90
CA LEU A 475 9.25 -8.66 24.55
C LEU A 475 8.69 -7.44 23.82
N PHE A 476 7.51 -6.91 24.20
CA PHE A 476 6.97 -5.70 23.59
C PHE A 476 7.79 -4.45 23.94
N SER A 477 8.57 -4.48 25.02
CA SER A 477 9.49 -3.39 25.41
C SER A 477 10.75 -3.28 24.54
N GLN A 478 11.03 -4.30 23.70
CA GLN A 478 12.20 -4.32 22.83
C GLN A 478 12.00 -3.41 21.61
N ALA A 479 13.05 -2.74 21.16
CA ALA A 479 12.98 -1.91 19.95
C ALA A 479 12.90 -2.76 18.67
N LYS A 480 13.60 -3.90 18.64
CA LYS A 480 13.50 -4.90 17.57
C LYS A 480 12.59 -6.04 18.04
N ARG A 481 11.53 -6.33 17.29
CA ARG A 481 10.49 -7.30 17.69
C ARG A 481 10.20 -8.37 16.62
N GLY A 482 11.22 -8.78 15.87
CA GLY A 482 11.16 -9.93 14.97
C GLY A 482 11.52 -11.23 15.71
N PHE A 483 10.64 -11.74 16.57
CA PHE A 483 10.90 -12.92 17.41
C PHE A 483 10.01 -14.13 17.09
N SER A 484 8.98 -13.97 16.26
CA SER A 484 8.00 -15.01 15.98
C SER A 484 8.43 -15.94 14.82
N HIS A 485 7.58 -16.93 14.53
CA HIS A 485 7.71 -17.84 13.38
C HIS A 485 6.69 -17.49 12.27
N GLY A 486 6.36 -16.20 12.13
CA GLY A 486 5.50 -15.67 11.06
C GLY A 486 4.23 -15.00 11.56
N CYS A 487 3.58 -15.54 12.60
CA CYS A 487 2.36 -14.97 13.18
C CYS A 487 2.63 -13.65 13.95
N VAL A 488 1.58 -12.86 14.16
CA VAL A 488 1.69 -11.52 14.78
C VAL A 488 1.18 -11.57 16.23
N ARG A 489 2.05 -11.31 17.20
CA ARG A 489 1.65 -11.18 18.61
C ARG A 489 1.24 -9.74 18.90
N VAL A 490 0.16 -9.53 19.63
CA VAL A 490 -0.36 -8.18 19.96
C VAL A 490 -0.23 -7.88 21.45
N GLU A 491 0.18 -6.65 21.79
CA GLU A 491 0.46 -6.23 23.18
C GLU A 491 -0.79 -6.08 24.06
N LYS A 492 -1.95 -5.79 23.48
CA LYS A 492 -3.21 -5.57 24.22
C LYS A 492 -4.35 -6.42 23.63
N PRO A 493 -4.27 -7.75 23.72
CA PRO A 493 -5.22 -8.65 23.08
C PRO A 493 -6.62 -8.52 23.66
N ILE A 494 -6.76 -8.36 24.98
CA ILE A 494 -8.09 -8.19 25.58
C ILE A 494 -8.78 -6.91 25.09
N ASP A 495 -8.04 -5.82 24.94
CA ASP A 495 -8.59 -4.55 24.43
C ASP A 495 -9.05 -4.71 22.97
N LEU A 496 -8.28 -5.44 22.15
CA LEU A 496 -8.66 -5.76 20.78
C LEU A 496 -9.91 -6.67 20.72
N ALA A 497 -10.00 -7.68 21.61
CA ALA A 497 -11.16 -8.56 21.70
C ALA A 497 -12.43 -7.78 22.09
N VAL A 498 -12.34 -6.88 23.08
CA VAL A 498 -13.43 -5.99 23.48
C VAL A 498 -13.88 -5.12 22.31
N TYR A 499 -12.93 -4.54 21.57
CA TYR A 499 -13.25 -3.74 20.39
C TYR A 499 -14.00 -4.55 19.32
N LEU A 500 -13.49 -5.73 18.97
CA LEU A 500 -14.06 -6.57 17.91
C LEU A 500 -15.45 -7.13 18.27
N LEU A 501 -15.72 -7.35 19.55
CA LEU A 501 -16.97 -7.93 20.04
C LEU A 501 -18.00 -6.88 20.49
N ARG A 502 -17.70 -5.58 20.39
CA ARG A 502 -18.52 -4.48 20.92
C ARG A 502 -19.99 -4.45 20.45
N ASP A 503 -20.25 -4.91 19.23
CA ASP A 503 -21.60 -4.94 18.63
C ASP A 503 -22.33 -6.27 18.87
N GLN A 504 -21.75 -7.14 19.69
CA GLN A 504 -22.33 -8.42 20.08
C GLN A 504 -22.80 -8.35 21.53
N GLU A 505 -24.10 -8.49 21.73
CA GLU A 505 -24.68 -8.62 23.06
C GLU A 505 -23.96 -9.73 23.86
N ASN A 506 -23.77 -9.49 25.15
CA ASN A 506 -23.14 -10.41 26.10
C ASN A 506 -21.65 -10.67 25.88
N TRP A 507 -20.91 -9.74 25.26
CA TRP A 507 -19.44 -9.81 25.15
C TRP A 507 -18.75 -8.52 25.60
N ASP A 508 -19.01 -8.10 26.84
CA ASP A 508 -18.22 -7.07 27.50
C ASP A 508 -16.88 -7.63 28.03
N ARG A 509 -16.04 -6.74 28.55
CA ARG A 509 -14.73 -7.11 29.11
C ARG A 509 -14.85 -8.15 30.21
N GLU A 510 -15.81 -8.00 31.13
CA GLU A 510 -15.98 -8.91 32.27
C GLU A 510 -16.34 -10.31 31.78
N LYS A 511 -17.23 -10.43 30.79
CA LYS A 511 -17.62 -11.71 30.22
C LYS A 511 -16.48 -12.36 29.43
N ILE A 512 -15.67 -11.58 28.72
CA ILE A 512 -14.46 -12.09 28.05
C ILE A 512 -13.48 -12.68 29.06
N LEU A 513 -13.16 -11.93 30.13
CA LEU A 513 -12.25 -12.39 31.18
C LEU A 513 -12.80 -13.62 31.93
N SER A 514 -14.10 -13.63 32.21
CA SER A 514 -14.78 -14.78 32.80
C SER A 514 -14.66 -16.02 31.91
N ALA A 515 -14.91 -15.89 30.60
CA ALA A 515 -14.77 -17.00 29.66
C ALA A 515 -13.32 -17.51 29.57
N ILE A 516 -12.32 -16.62 29.60
CA ILE A 516 -10.90 -16.99 29.64
C ILE A 516 -10.57 -17.77 30.93
N SER A 517 -11.12 -17.35 32.07
CA SER A 517 -10.87 -18.02 33.36
C SER A 517 -11.37 -19.46 33.42
N GLU A 518 -12.35 -19.83 32.58
CA GLU A 518 -12.83 -21.21 32.45
C GLU A 518 -11.80 -22.14 31.80
N ARG A 519 -10.78 -21.60 31.12
CA ARG A 519 -9.73 -22.32 30.37
C ARG A 519 -10.29 -23.32 29.36
N LYS A 520 -11.45 -22.98 28.79
CA LYS A 520 -12.10 -23.76 27.73
C LYS A 520 -12.10 -22.92 26.47
N GLU A 521 -11.57 -23.50 25.40
CA GLU A 521 -11.54 -22.83 24.10
C GLU A 521 -12.95 -22.43 23.67
N LYS A 522 -13.09 -21.15 23.30
CA LYS A 522 -14.35 -20.61 22.82
C LYS A 522 -14.11 -19.76 21.58
N GLN A 523 -14.55 -20.28 20.44
CA GLN A 523 -14.53 -19.57 19.18
C GLN A 523 -15.80 -18.74 19.00
N ILE A 524 -15.63 -17.46 18.72
CA ILE A 524 -16.69 -16.47 18.58
C ILE A 524 -16.59 -15.90 17.17
N LYS A 525 -17.62 -16.11 16.35
CA LYS A 525 -17.73 -15.48 15.03
C LYS A 525 -18.11 -14.01 15.19
N LEU A 526 -17.44 -13.14 14.44
CA LEU A 526 -17.74 -11.71 14.41
C LEU A 526 -19.02 -11.43 13.60
N LYS A 527 -19.91 -10.60 14.13
CA LYS A 527 -21.08 -10.05 13.41
C LYS A 527 -20.65 -9.11 12.29
N VAL A 528 -19.62 -8.32 12.55
CA VAL A 528 -18.99 -7.40 11.59
C VAL A 528 -17.54 -7.81 11.41
N THR A 529 -17.21 -8.31 10.23
CA THR A 529 -15.82 -8.66 9.90
C THR A 529 -14.97 -7.40 9.75
N LEU A 530 -13.73 -7.43 10.21
CA LEU A 530 -12.81 -6.29 10.10
C LEU A 530 -11.71 -6.57 9.06
N PRO A 531 -11.57 -5.77 7.99
CA PRO A 531 -10.40 -5.86 7.10
C PRO A 531 -9.09 -5.74 7.88
N VAL A 532 -8.12 -6.60 7.55
CA VAL A 532 -6.79 -6.68 8.15
C VAL A 532 -5.79 -6.50 7.01
N TYR A 533 -4.92 -5.51 7.14
CA TYR A 533 -3.84 -5.21 6.20
C TYR A 533 -2.51 -5.41 6.89
N LEU A 534 -1.72 -6.38 6.43
CA LEU A 534 -0.32 -6.54 6.82
C LEU A 534 0.50 -5.84 5.75
N VAL A 535 1.18 -4.75 6.12
CA VAL A 535 1.93 -3.88 5.20
C VAL A 535 3.38 -3.77 5.62
N TYR A 536 4.25 -3.44 4.67
CA TYR A 536 5.67 -3.28 4.91
C TYR A 536 6.12 -1.86 4.54
N PHE A 537 5.91 -0.91 5.46
CA PHE A 537 6.35 0.46 5.25
C PHE A 537 7.58 0.81 6.09
N THR A 538 8.68 1.08 5.41
CA THR A 538 9.96 1.51 6.01
C THR A 538 10.13 3.03 6.00
N ALA A 539 9.29 3.76 5.26
CA ALA A 539 9.13 5.21 5.33
C ALA A 539 7.64 5.56 5.29
N PHE A 540 7.18 6.36 6.26
CA PHE A 540 5.80 6.80 6.35
C PHE A 540 5.74 8.15 7.06
N THR A 541 4.56 8.78 7.06
CA THR A 541 4.35 10.07 7.72
C THR A 541 3.24 9.98 8.74
N ASP A 542 3.43 10.64 9.88
CA ASP A 542 2.33 10.87 10.83
C ASP A 542 1.35 11.93 10.30
N GLU A 543 0.28 12.18 11.06
CA GLU A 543 -0.74 13.17 10.71
C GLU A 543 -0.19 14.61 10.65
N SER A 544 0.94 14.90 11.33
CA SER A 544 1.62 16.19 11.27
C SER A 544 2.48 16.38 10.02
N GLY A 545 2.64 15.32 9.21
CA GLY A 545 3.51 15.30 8.04
C GLY A 545 4.97 15.00 8.35
N LYS A 546 5.27 14.60 9.60
CA LYS A 546 6.64 14.23 10.01
C LYS A 546 6.98 12.85 9.47
N VAL A 547 8.17 12.72 8.88
CA VAL A 547 8.64 11.46 8.30
C VAL A 547 9.24 10.57 9.37
N HIS A 548 8.79 9.32 9.38
CA HIS A 548 9.33 8.23 10.16
C HIS A 548 10.04 7.24 9.24
N PHE A 549 11.17 6.72 9.71
CA PHE A 549 11.87 5.64 9.02
C PHE A 549 12.04 4.42 9.92
N ARG A 550 12.06 3.24 9.32
CA ARG A 550 12.36 1.97 9.97
C ARG A 550 13.47 1.26 9.19
N ASP A 551 14.16 0.36 9.89
CA ASP A 551 15.12 -0.54 9.24
C ASP A 551 14.36 -1.50 8.31
N ASP A 552 15.01 -1.90 7.22
CA ASP A 552 14.52 -2.92 6.30
C ASP A 552 14.82 -4.32 6.86
N ILE A 553 13.99 -4.78 7.79
CA ILE A 553 14.24 -5.99 8.58
C ILE A 553 14.20 -7.31 7.77
N TYR A 554 13.54 -7.32 6.61
CA TYR A 554 13.41 -8.48 5.70
C TYR A 554 14.12 -8.28 4.35
N GLY A 555 14.77 -7.14 4.11
CA GLY A 555 15.49 -6.89 2.84
C GLY A 555 14.58 -6.48 1.67
N HIS A 556 13.30 -6.20 1.91
CA HIS A 556 12.34 -5.86 0.85
C HIS A 556 12.60 -4.47 0.22
N ASP A 557 13.21 -3.51 0.92
CA ASP A 557 13.64 -2.25 0.30
C ASP A 557 14.78 -2.52 -0.68
N LYS A 558 15.74 -3.38 -0.28
CA LYS A 558 16.86 -3.76 -1.14
C LYS A 558 16.38 -4.44 -2.43
N THR A 559 15.56 -5.48 -2.31
CA THR A 559 15.02 -6.19 -3.49
C THR A 559 14.20 -5.25 -4.36
N LEU A 560 13.29 -4.46 -3.79
CA LEU A 560 12.50 -3.53 -4.59
C LEU A 560 13.36 -2.46 -5.29
N ALA A 561 14.41 -1.96 -4.63
CA ALA A 561 15.32 -0.99 -5.24
C ALA A 561 16.04 -1.56 -6.47
N GLU A 562 16.37 -2.86 -6.48
CA GLU A 562 17.02 -3.52 -7.61
C GLU A 562 16.11 -3.56 -8.85
N HIS A 563 14.80 -3.69 -8.66
CA HIS A 563 13.80 -3.74 -9.75
C HIS A 563 13.22 -2.37 -10.11
N TYR A 564 13.28 -1.39 -9.21
CA TYR A 564 12.70 -0.06 -9.43
C TYR A 564 13.69 0.95 -10.03
N PHE A 565 14.98 0.87 -9.66
CA PHE A 565 15.99 1.85 -10.06
C PHE A 565 16.99 1.36 -11.13
N ASN A 566 17.01 0.06 -11.42
CA ASN A 566 17.83 -0.53 -12.49
C ASN A 566 16.91 -1.10 -13.57
#